data_AF-A0A9E2XYZ6-F1
#
_entry.id   AF-A0A9E2XYZ6-F1
#
_cell.length_a   1.000
_cell.length_b   1.000
_cell.length_c   1.000
_cell.angle_alpha   90.00
_cell.angle_beta   90.00
_cell.angle_gamma   90.00
#
_symmetry.space_group_name_H-M   'P 1'
#
loop_
_entity.id
_entity.type
_entity.pdbx_description
1 polymer ?
#
loop_
_entity_poly.entity_id
_entity_poly.type
_entity_poly.pdbx_seq_one_letter_code
_entity_poly.pdbx_strand_id
1 'polypeptide(L)'
;MIGPQRSARRSSRREPVSARTLVAAALFVALGAVASAKAEEQSKCSAAPHLLWGDGEHDDTAALNAWFRGETVVWAQTHEPIGAEIADRTFLLSSVVYISSGTGRTLERFRLVWPERQETVSGGTIRSGDDPDQPPVAEGVTTIGADPDEGVPYEGPAPEPLDHGVPRHCLTS
;
A
#
# COMPACT_ATOMS: atom_id res chain seq x y z
N MET A 1 -69.05 -55.17 -41.98
CA MET A 1 -69.05 -54.29 -43.17
C MET A 1 -69.38 -52.88 -42.74
N ILE A 2 -68.41 -51.99 -42.95
CA ILE A 2 -68.43 -50.52 -43.13
C ILE A 2 -69.64 -49.74 -42.55
N GLY A 3 -69.36 -48.88 -41.56
CA GLY A 3 -70.22 -47.76 -41.13
C GLY A 3 -69.38 -46.48 -40.98
N PRO A 4 -69.92 -45.27 -41.26
CA PRO A 4 -69.13 -44.14 -41.75
C PRO A 4 -68.74 -43.12 -40.67
N GLN A 5 -67.73 -42.33 -41.04
CA GLN A 5 -67.17 -41.17 -40.35
C GLN A 5 -68.20 -40.09 -39.98
N ARG A 6 -68.00 -39.45 -38.81
CA ARG A 6 -68.31 -38.03 -38.60
C ARG A 6 -67.19 -37.33 -37.83
N SER A 7 -66.65 -36.29 -38.47
CA SER A 7 -65.68 -35.32 -37.95
C SER A 7 -66.22 -34.52 -36.77
N ALA A 8 -65.38 -34.34 -35.74
CA ALA A 8 -65.54 -33.29 -34.74
C ALA A 8 -64.26 -32.44 -34.66
N ARG A 9 -64.42 -31.17 -35.06
CA ARG A 9 -63.47 -30.05 -34.99
C ARG A 9 -62.84 -29.94 -33.60
N ARG A 10 -61.49 -29.96 -33.51
CA ARG A 10 -60.75 -29.43 -32.37
C ARG A 10 -60.77 -27.89 -32.45
N SER A 11 -61.55 -27.27 -31.57
CA SER A 11 -61.54 -25.82 -31.35
C SER A 11 -60.36 -25.46 -30.44
N SER A 12 -59.54 -24.50 -30.89
CA SER A 12 -58.51 -23.87 -30.09
C SER A 12 -59.14 -22.97 -29.02
N ARG A 13 -58.84 -23.19 -27.75
CA ARG A 13 -58.91 -22.14 -26.74
C ARG A 13 -57.48 -21.73 -26.41
N ARG A 14 -57.03 -20.64 -27.03
CA ARG A 14 -55.92 -19.82 -26.53
C ARG A 14 -56.47 -19.05 -25.34
N GLU A 15 -55.85 -19.23 -24.18
CA GLU A 15 -56.14 -18.40 -23.02
C GLU A 15 -55.71 -16.95 -23.29
N PRO A 16 -56.48 -15.95 -22.84
CA PRO A 16 -56.07 -14.56 -22.91
C PRO A 16 -54.94 -14.34 -21.90
N VAL A 17 -53.70 -14.22 -22.41
CA VAL A 17 -52.58 -13.69 -21.62
C VAL A 17 -52.97 -12.29 -21.17
N SER A 18 -53.17 -12.16 -19.87
CA SER A 18 -53.66 -10.96 -19.21
C SER A 18 -52.75 -9.78 -19.51
N ALA A 19 -53.31 -8.73 -20.12
CA ALA A 19 -52.63 -7.49 -20.51
C ALA A 19 -51.99 -6.71 -19.33
N ARG A 20 -52.20 -7.16 -18.08
CA ARG A 20 -51.60 -6.58 -16.88
C ARG A 20 -50.15 -7.01 -16.65
N THR A 21 -49.67 -8.06 -17.31
CA THR A 21 -48.30 -8.59 -17.09
C THR A 21 -47.25 -7.89 -17.96
N LEU A 22 -47.65 -7.15 -19.00
CA LEU A 22 -46.72 -6.49 -19.91
C LEU A 22 -46.27 -5.09 -19.45
N VAL A 23 -47.04 -4.42 -18.59
CA VAL A 23 -46.69 -3.07 -18.10
C VAL A 23 -45.61 -3.13 -17.01
N ALA A 24 -45.59 -4.18 -16.19
CA ALA A 24 -44.59 -4.35 -15.14
C ALA A 24 -43.17 -4.65 -15.68
N ALA A 25 -43.08 -5.39 -16.80
CA ALA A 25 -41.79 -5.72 -17.40
C ALA A 25 -41.11 -4.52 -18.08
N ALA A 26 -41.89 -3.61 -18.67
CA ALA A 26 -41.36 -2.42 -19.34
C ALA A 26 -40.81 -1.39 -18.34
N LEU A 27 -41.39 -1.27 -17.14
CA LEU A 27 -40.88 -0.35 -16.12
C LEU A 27 -39.52 -0.80 -15.55
N PHE A 28 -39.29 -2.11 -15.39
CA PHE A 28 -38.01 -2.62 -14.89
C PHE A 28 -36.85 -2.48 -15.87
N VAL A 29 -37.10 -2.52 -17.19
CA VAL A 29 -36.06 -2.28 -18.20
C VAL A 29 -35.69 -0.81 -18.29
N ALA A 30 -36.66 0.11 -18.11
CA ALA A 30 -36.39 1.55 -18.10
C ALA A 30 -35.61 2.00 -16.86
N LEU A 31 -35.81 1.36 -15.69
CA LEU A 31 -35.07 1.65 -14.46
C LEU A 31 -33.63 1.11 -14.47
N GLY A 32 -33.33 0.06 -15.26
CA GLY A 32 -31.96 -0.44 -15.42
C GLY A 32 -31.08 0.43 -16.31
N ALA A 33 -31.66 1.15 -17.27
CA ALA A 33 -30.91 1.96 -18.24
C ALA A 33 -30.41 3.31 -17.69
N VAL A 34 -30.93 3.78 -16.55
CA VAL A 34 -30.50 5.03 -15.91
C VAL A 34 -29.41 4.79 -14.84
N ALA A 35 -29.13 3.52 -14.49
CA ALA A 35 -28.13 3.16 -13.48
C ALA A 35 -26.70 3.05 -14.05
N SER A 36 -26.49 3.21 -15.37
CA SER A 36 -25.16 3.51 -15.92
C SER A 36 -24.83 5.00 -15.71
N ALA A 37 -24.96 5.47 -14.48
CA ALA A 37 -24.07 6.53 -14.01
C ALA A 37 -22.68 5.93 -14.14
N LYS A 38 -21.89 6.46 -15.08
CA LYS A 38 -20.49 6.10 -15.25
C LYS A 38 -19.89 6.02 -13.86
N ALA A 39 -19.42 4.83 -13.46
CA ALA A 39 -18.43 4.74 -12.43
C ALA A 39 -17.30 5.64 -12.91
N GLU A 40 -17.27 6.85 -12.36
CA GLU A 40 -16.15 7.78 -12.45
C GLU A 40 -14.93 6.91 -12.15
N GLU A 41 -14.02 6.79 -13.12
CA GLU A 41 -12.74 6.12 -12.90
C GLU A 41 -12.25 6.66 -11.56
N GLN A 42 -12.16 5.79 -10.55
CA GLN A 42 -11.48 6.15 -9.31
C GLN A 42 -10.16 6.73 -9.76
N SER A 43 -10.01 8.05 -9.59
CA SER A 43 -8.76 8.72 -9.81
C SER A 43 -7.76 7.90 -9.02
N LYS A 44 -6.85 7.23 -9.73
CA LYS A 44 -5.76 6.46 -9.13
C LYS A 44 -4.89 7.49 -8.42
N CYS A 45 -5.31 7.92 -7.24
CA CYS A 45 -4.44 8.56 -6.28
C CYS A 45 -3.42 7.46 -5.96
N SER A 46 -2.28 7.52 -6.63
CA SER A 46 -1.09 6.84 -6.17
C SER A 46 -0.51 7.76 -5.12
N ALA A 47 -0.28 7.26 -3.90
CA ALA A 47 0.57 7.97 -2.97
C ALA A 47 1.92 8.23 -3.68
N ALA A 48 2.46 9.44 -3.52
CA ALA A 48 3.79 9.73 -4.00
C ALA A 48 4.80 8.81 -3.28
N PRO A 49 5.83 8.28 -3.96
CA PRO A 49 6.82 7.45 -3.31
C PRO A 49 7.58 8.27 -2.25
N HIS A 50 8.02 7.59 -1.20
CA HIS A 50 8.94 8.20 -0.25
C HIS A 50 10.24 8.57 -0.96
N LEU A 51 10.70 9.81 -0.75
CA LEU A 51 11.95 10.33 -1.29
C LEU A 51 13.02 10.28 -0.20
N LEU A 52 14.16 9.65 -0.49
CA LEU A 52 15.33 9.65 0.39
C LEU A 52 16.43 10.52 -0.23
N TRP A 53 16.95 11.45 0.54
CA TRP A 53 17.97 12.40 0.12
C TRP A 53 19.38 11.90 0.46
N GLY A 54 19.61 11.49 1.70
CA GLY A 54 20.92 10.98 2.13
C GLY A 54 22.05 12.00 2.02
N ASP A 55 21.72 13.29 2.11
CA ASP A 55 22.66 14.42 2.02
C ASP A 55 22.97 15.11 3.37
N GLY A 56 22.23 14.79 4.43
CA GLY A 56 22.37 15.41 5.75
C GLY A 56 21.74 16.80 5.86
N GLU A 57 20.96 17.23 4.88
CA GLU A 57 20.27 18.53 4.86
C GLU A 57 18.75 18.37 4.91
N HIS A 58 18.22 17.33 4.26
CA HIS A 58 16.79 17.06 4.21
C HIS A 58 16.39 16.00 5.24
N ASP A 59 15.23 16.19 5.86
CA ASP A 59 14.72 15.21 6.82
C ASP A 59 14.34 13.90 6.12
N ASP A 60 15.13 12.86 6.40
CA ASP A 60 15.02 11.54 5.81
C ASP A 60 14.22 10.56 6.68
N THR A 61 13.71 10.99 7.85
CA THR A 61 13.13 10.11 8.86
C THR A 61 12.03 9.21 8.30
N ALA A 62 11.06 9.78 7.59
CA ALA A 62 9.93 9.02 7.05
C ALA A 62 10.37 8.05 5.96
N ALA A 63 11.26 8.49 5.07
CA ALA A 63 11.74 7.67 3.95
C ALA A 63 12.66 6.54 4.41
N LEU A 64 13.53 6.79 5.39
CA LEU A 64 14.42 5.77 5.94
C LEU A 64 13.63 4.71 6.74
N ASN A 65 12.60 5.11 7.49
CA ASN A 65 11.66 4.19 8.13
C ASN A 65 10.86 3.36 7.12
N ALA A 66 10.37 3.95 6.04
CA ALA A 66 9.72 3.22 4.95
C ALA A 66 10.69 2.22 4.31
N TRP A 67 11.95 2.63 4.09
CA TRP A 67 12.99 1.77 3.56
C TRP A 67 13.21 0.57 4.49
N PHE A 68 13.47 0.75 5.79
CA PHE A 68 13.64 -0.37 6.71
C PHE A 68 12.41 -1.29 6.86
N ARG A 69 11.20 -0.80 6.58
CA ARG A 69 9.96 -1.61 6.54
C ARG A 69 9.78 -2.42 5.27
N GLY A 70 10.72 -2.35 4.33
CA GLY A 70 10.62 -3.10 3.07
C GLY A 70 9.87 -2.37 1.97
N GLU A 71 9.47 -1.10 2.17
CA GLU A 71 8.73 -0.34 1.17
C GLU A 71 9.62 0.15 0.02
N THR A 72 8.97 0.49 -1.10
CA THR A 72 9.63 1.14 -2.24
C THR A 72 9.89 2.59 -1.91
N VAL A 73 11.17 2.94 -1.88
CA VAL A 73 11.68 4.31 -1.70
C VAL A 73 12.53 4.63 -2.91
N VAL A 74 12.54 5.89 -3.34
CA VAL A 74 13.37 6.35 -4.47
C VAL A 74 14.37 7.40 -4.00
N TRP A 75 15.53 7.45 -4.66
CA TRP A 75 16.48 8.53 -4.45
C TRP A 75 15.88 9.85 -4.94
N ALA A 76 15.92 10.89 -4.11
CA ALA A 76 15.36 12.19 -4.46
C ALA A 76 16.03 12.81 -5.71
N GLN A 77 17.33 12.57 -5.91
CA GLN A 77 18.08 13.20 -6.99
C GLN A 77 17.93 12.50 -8.34
N THR A 78 17.74 11.18 -8.35
CA THR A 78 17.69 10.38 -9.59
C THR A 78 16.31 9.81 -9.88
N HIS A 79 15.42 9.79 -8.89
CA HIS A 79 14.15 9.07 -8.91
C HIS A 79 14.27 7.56 -9.16
N GLU A 80 15.47 7.01 -9.04
CA GLU A 80 15.69 5.57 -9.15
C GLU A 80 15.30 4.87 -7.84
N PRO A 81 14.73 3.65 -7.91
CA PRO A 81 14.46 2.84 -6.73
C PRO A 81 15.72 2.57 -5.93
N ILE A 82 15.58 2.63 -4.60
CA ILE A 82 16.65 2.26 -3.69
C ILE A 82 16.65 0.74 -3.52
N GLY A 83 17.83 0.14 -3.67
CA GLY A 83 18.03 -1.29 -3.47
C GLY A 83 17.97 -1.72 -2.01
N ALA A 84 18.34 -2.98 -1.77
CA ALA A 84 18.46 -3.56 -0.42
C ALA A 84 19.63 -2.98 0.38
N GLU A 85 20.55 -2.28 -0.27
CA GLU A 85 21.76 -1.75 0.33
C GLU A 85 21.83 -0.23 0.13
N ILE A 86 22.17 0.47 1.19
CA ILE A 86 22.55 1.88 1.15
C ILE A 86 23.92 2.01 1.81
N ALA A 87 24.82 2.75 1.17
CA ALA A 87 26.13 3.02 1.74
C ALA A 87 26.58 4.47 1.52
N ASP A 88 27.45 4.94 2.42
CA ASP A 88 28.21 6.18 2.26
C ASP A 88 27.30 7.43 2.17
N ARG A 89 26.26 7.47 3.03
CA ARG A 89 25.26 8.54 3.10
C ARG A 89 25.15 9.17 4.49
N THR A 90 24.72 10.43 4.51
CA THR A 90 24.38 11.15 5.75
C THR A 90 22.89 11.43 5.76
N PHE A 91 22.21 11.13 6.86
CA PHE A 91 20.76 11.31 7.01
C PHE A 91 20.50 12.31 8.13
N LEU A 92 19.76 13.36 7.81
CA LEU A 92 19.22 14.26 8.82
C LEU A 92 17.90 13.68 9.31
N LEU A 93 17.73 13.59 10.61
CA LEU A 93 16.57 12.93 11.22
C LEU A 93 15.91 13.85 12.25
N SER A 94 14.60 13.98 12.12
CA SER A 94 13.74 14.71 13.06
C SER A 94 13.17 13.82 14.17
N SER A 95 13.18 12.48 13.98
CA SER A 95 12.63 11.52 14.93
C SER A 95 13.24 10.13 14.80
N VAL A 96 12.82 9.19 15.66
CA VAL A 96 13.35 7.83 15.78
C VAL A 96 13.26 7.07 14.45
N VAL A 97 14.31 6.29 14.17
CA VAL A 97 14.35 5.31 13.08
C VAL A 97 14.18 3.91 13.65
N TYR A 98 13.21 3.17 13.12
CA TYR A 98 12.89 1.81 13.50
C TYR A 98 13.43 0.84 12.46
N ILE A 99 14.32 -0.05 12.90
CA ILE A 99 14.89 -1.08 12.04
C ILE A 99 14.05 -2.34 12.24
N SER A 100 13.22 -2.67 11.26
CA SER A 100 12.39 -3.88 11.30
C SER A 100 13.16 -5.08 10.77
N SER A 101 13.05 -6.22 11.44
CA SER A 101 13.64 -7.47 10.97
C SER A 101 12.94 -8.07 9.77
N GLY A 102 13.62 -8.97 9.05
CA GLY A 102 13.03 -9.76 7.96
C GLY A 102 13.11 -9.11 6.58
N THR A 103 13.70 -7.92 6.44
CA THR A 103 13.79 -7.23 5.14
C THR A 103 15.12 -7.43 4.41
N GLY A 104 16.14 -7.97 5.08
CA GLY A 104 17.49 -8.18 4.53
C GLY A 104 18.24 -6.89 4.17
N ARG A 105 17.66 -5.73 4.48
CA ARG A 105 18.21 -4.41 4.17
C ARG A 105 19.43 -4.09 5.02
N THR A 106 20.41 -3.47 4.38
CA THR A 106 21.73 -3.20 4.95
C THR A 106 22.13 -1.74 4.73
N LEU A 107 22.46 -1.05 5.82
CA LEU A 107 22.95 0.32 5.82
C LEU A 107 24.43 0.32 6.25
N GLU A 108 25.33 0.80 5.40
CA GLU A 108 26.78 0.76 5.64
C GLU A 108 27.43 2.14 5.62
N ARG A 109 28.50 2.33 6.40
CA ARG A 109 29.34 3.55 6.37
C ARG A 109 28.50 4.83 6.35
N PHE A 110 27.50 4.86 7.20
CA PHE A 110 26.49 5.91 7.22
C PHE A 110 26.77 6.94 8.32
N ARG A 111 25.99 8.02 8.30
CA ARG A 111 25.87 8.95 9.42
C ARG A 111 24.40 9.34 9.61
N LEU A 112 23.81 8.98 10.74
CA LEU A 112 22.49 9.44 11.18
C LEU A 112 22.68 10.60 12.14
N VAL A 113 21.99 11.72 11.92
CA VAL A 113 22.14 12.95 12.71
C VAL A 113 20.78 13.39 13.23
N TRP A 114 20.66 13.55 14.55
CA TRP A 114 19.52 14.17 15.22
C TRP A 114 19.96 15.49 15.87
N PRO A 115 19.85 16.63 15.18
CA PRO A 115 20.37 17.90 15.69
C PRO A 115 19.73 18.34 16.99
N GLU A 116 18.41 18.19 17.12
CA GLU A 116 17.63 18.59 18.30
C GLU A 116 18.07 17.83 19.56
N ARG A 117 18.56 16.60 19.38
CA ARG A 117 19.06 15.74 20.45
C ARG A 117 20.57 15.83 20.64
N GLN A 118 21.28 16.52 19.73
CA GLN A 118 22.74 16.55 19.64
C GLN A 118 23.35 15.15 19.52
N GLU A 119 22.65 14.27 18.79
CA GLU A 119 22.99 12.87 18.66
C GLU A 119 23.53 12.56 17.26
N THR A 120 24.48 11.64 17.20
CA THR A 120 25.00 11.11 15.94
C THR A 120 25.32 9.63 16.08
N VAL A 121 24.80 8.84 15.16
CA VAL A 121 25.10 7.41 15.01
C VAL A 121 25.80 7.23 13.68
N SER A 122 27.01 6.67 13.65
CA SER A 122 27.80 6.66 12.41
C SER A 122 28.81 5.54 12.33
N GLY A 123 29.26 5.27 11.10
CA GLY A 123 30.18 4.19 10.80
C GLY A 123 29.50 2.82 10.82
N GLY A 124 30.30 1.77 10.61
CA GLY A 124 29.85 0.39 10.72
C GLY A 124 28.75 -0.01 9.72
N THR A 125 27.97 -0.99 10.14
CA THR A 125 26.86 -1.58 9.38
C THR A 125 25.67 -1.82 10.29
N ILE A 126 24.47 -1.52 9.80
CA ILE A 126 23.19 -1.94 10.38
C ILE A 126 22.53 -2.89 9.38
N ARG A 127 22.15 -4.09 9.84
CA ARG A 127 21.45 -5.11 9.05
C ARG A 127 20.13 -5.45 9.73
N SER A 128 19.03 -5.32 9.00
CA SER A 128 17.70 -5.75 9.46
C SER A 128 17.59 -7.27 9.63
N GLY A 129 18.38 -8.06 8.90
CA GLY A 129 18.29 -9.50 8.88
C GLY A 129 17.15 -9.99 7.98
N ASP A 130 17.27 -11.23 7.51
CA ASP A 130 16.29 -11.84 6.59
C ASP A 130 15.19 -12.61 7.33
N ASP A 131 15.42 -12.91 8.60
CA ASP A 131 14.50 -13.62 9.48
C ASP A 131 13.75 -12.61 10.37
N PRO A 132 12.41 -12.52 10.29
CA PRO A 132 11.62 -11.60 11.13
C PRO A 132 11.71 -11.93 12.63
N ASP A 133 12.06 -13.16 12.99
CA ASP A 133 12.15 -13.62 14.38
C ASP A 133 13.54 -13.35 14.99
N GLN A 134 14.50 -12.88 14.20
CA GLN A 134 15.83 -12.49 14.67
C GLN A 134 15.96 -10.96 14.73
N PRO A 135 16.50 -10.40 15.82
CA PRO A 135 16.64 -8.96 15.93
C PRO A 135 17.64 -8.42 14.89
N PRO A 136 17.51 -7.13 14.50
CA PRO A 136 18.51 -6.47 13.67
C PRO A 136 19.87 -6.46 14.37
N VAL A 137 20.93 -6.42 13.57
CA VAL A 137 22.31 -6.40 14.06
C VAL A 137 22.98 -5.09 13.65
N ALA A 138 23.69 -4.48 14.59
CA ALA A 138 24.54 -3.32 14.35
C ALA A 138 25.99 -3.66 14.73
N GLU A 139 26.93 -3.46 13.81
CA GLU A 139 28.35 -3.77 13.99
C GLU A 139 29.23 -2.58 13.64
N GLY A 140 30.24 -2.29 14.46
CA GLY A 140 31.20 -1.21 14.19
C GLY A 140 30.59 0.20 14.21
N VAL A 141 29.39 0.35 14.76
CA VAL A 141 28.69 1.63 14.88
C VAL A 141 29.25 2.43 16.06
N THR A 142 29.48 3.71 15.83
CA THR A 142 29.89 4.68 16.84
C THR A 142 28.73 5.63 17.12
N THR A 143 28.44 5.83 18.41
CA THR A 143 27.34 6.68 18.85
C THR A 143 27.86 7.81 19.73
N ILE A 144 27.38 9.03 19.47
CA ILE A 144 27.70 10.25 20.21
C ILE A 144 26.38 10.87 20.68
N GLY A 145 26.29 11.21 21.97
CA GLY A 145 25.15 11.93 22.54
C GLY A 145 23.92 11.08 22.85
N ALA A 146 23.87 9.82 22.41
CA ALA A 146 22.69 8.97 22.57
C ALA A 146 22.43 8.54 24.00
N ASP A 147 21.15 8.25 24.26
CA ASP A 147 20.71 7.53 25.45
C ASP A 147 21.31 6.10 25.47
N PRO A 148 21.75 5.58 26.63
CA PRO A 148 22.20 4.20 26.79
C PRO A 148 21.22 3.13 26.26
N ASP A 149 19.92 3.43 26.24
CA ASP A 149 18.88 2.51 25.77
C ASP A 149 18.68 2.57 24.23
N GLU A 150 19.41 3.41 23.51
CA GLU A 150 19.34 3.46 22.03
C GLU A 150 20.03 2.27 21.37
N GLY A 151 19.42 1.76 20.29
CA GLY A 151 19.93 0.61 19.56
C GLY A 151 19.72 -0.73 20.28
N VAL A 152 19.07 -0.72 21.45
CA VAL A 152 18.61 -1.94 22.11
C VAL A 152 17.38 -2.47 21.36
N PRO A 153 17.33 -3.76 21.02
CA PRO A 153 16.13 -4.36 20.44
C PRO A 153 14.91 -4.09 21.32
N TYR A 154 13.82 -3.65 20.71
CA TYR A 154 12.56 -3.38 21.39
C TYR A 154 11.44 -4.21 20.75
N GLU A 155 10.48 -4.63 21.56
CA GLU A 155 9.27 -5.28 21.05
C GLU A 155 8.32 -4.19 20.53
N GLY A 156 8.35 -3.99 19.21
CA GLY A 156 7.49 -3.02 18.56
C GLY A 156 6.03 -3.48 18.49
N PRO A 157 5.09 -2.53 18.33
CA PRO A 157 3.72 -2.90 18.02
C PRO A 157 3.71 -3.73 16.72
N ALA A 158 2.83 -4.74 16.65
CA ALA A 158 2.67 -5.52 15.44
C ALA A 158 2.45 -4.57 14.25
N PRO A 159 3.18 -4.74 13.13
CA PRO A 159 3.01 -3.89 11.97
C PRO A 159 1.53 -3.94 11.56
N GLU A 160 0.90 -2.77 11.51
CA GLU A 160 -0.44 -2.68 10.94
C GLU A 160 -0.37 -3.26 9.52
N PRO A 161 -1.34 -4.10 9.11
CA PRO A 161 -1.47 -4.44 7.70
C PRO A 161 -1.45 -3.14 6.92
N LEU A 162 -0.53 -3.02 5.97
CA LEU A 162 -0.53 -1.93 5.00
C LEU A 162 -1.81 -2.09 4.19
N ASP A 163 -2.93 -1.62 4.73
CA ASP A 163 -4.15 -1.47 3.98
C ASP A 163 -3.76 -0.54 2.85
N HIS A 164 -3.75 -1.04 1.61
CA HIS A 164 -3.62 -0.23 0.41
C HIS A 164 -4.88 0.65 0.23
N GLY A 165 -5.43 1.13 1.34
CA GLY A 165 -6.56 1.98 1.47
C GLY A 165 -6.27 3.30 0.80
N VAL A 166 -7.24 3.70 0.00
CA VAL A 166 -7.36 4.97 -0.73
C VAL A 166 -6.57 6.09 -0.04
N PRO A 167 -5.60 6.73 -0.73
CA PRO A 167 -4.78 7.77 -0.12
C PRO A 167 -5.63 8.88 0.50
N ARG A 168 -5.36 9.19 1.77
CA ARG A 168 -6.13 10.19 2.55
C ARG A 168 -5.92 11.63 2.10
N HIS A 169 -4.96 11.88 1.19
CA HIS A 169 -4.62 13.21 0.70
C HIS A 169 -4.40 13.19 -0.81
N CYS A 170 -5.50 13.14 -1.56
CA CYS A 170 -5.44 13.57 -2.96
C CYS A 170 -5.35 15.11 -2.94
N LEU A 171 -4.20 15.67 -3.35
CA LEU A 171 -4.14 17.09 -3.70
C LEU A 171 -4.96 17.25 -4.98
N THR A 172 -6.15 17.81 -4.86
CA THR A 172 -6.98 18.21 -5.99
C THR A 172 -6.32 19.41 -6.67
N SER A 173 -6.00 19.30 -7.96
CA SER A 173 -5.59 20.44 -8.79
C SER A 173 -6.78 21.34 -9.11
#